data_AF-A0A6J5U9V8-F1
#
_entry.id   AF-A0A6J5U9V8-F1
#
_cell.length_a   1.000
_cell.length_b   1.000
_cell.length_c   1.000
_cell.angle_alpha   90.00
_cell.angle_beta   90.00
_cell.angle_gamma   90.00
#
_symmetry.space_group_name_H-M   'P 1'
#
loop_
_entity.id
_entity.type
_entity.pdbx_description
1 polymer ?
#
loop_
_entity_poly.entity_id
_entity_poly.type
_entity_poly.pdbx_seq_one_letter_code
_entity_poly.pdbx_strand_id
1 'polypeptide(L)'
;MASLLSFSVPNSKMIRASSSQSVSAPTVSVPENLTEKFGRKGIKFLESDNIPIVELRVRNGSSLRLQIPNAHVTSYKPKVYWKDDGFQEVLYTIPGNGKILILPKPREELVWS
;
A
#
# COMPACT_ATOMS: atom_id res chain seq x y z
N MET A 1 6.28 33.87 -33.35
CA MET A 1 5.15 32.94 -33.61
C MET A 1 5.33 31.75 -32.70
N ALA A 2 4.61 31.68 -31.58
CA ALA A 2 4.65 30.53 -30.68
C ALA A 2 3.28 29.85 -30.73
N SER A 3 3.25 28.60 -31.19
CA SER A 3 2.05 27.79 -31.28
C SER A 3 1.92 26.93 -30.03
N LEU A 4 0.81 27.10 -29.29
CA LEU A 4 0.46 26.25 -28.16
C LEU A 4 -0.21 25.00 -28.72
N LEU A 5 0.56 23.91 -28.81
CA LEU A 5 0.02 22.59 -29.13
C LEU A 5 -0.97 22.19 -28.05
N SER A 6 -2.24 22.13 -28.42
CA SER A 6 -3.32 21.70 -27.54
C SER A 6 -3.27 20.17 -27.41
N PHE A 7 -2.88 19.67 -26.24
CA PHE A 7 -2.97 18.26 -25.93
C PHE A 7 -4.42 17.91 -25.60
N SER A 8 -5.06 17.14 -26.49
CA SER A 8 -6.37 16.53 -26.20
C SER A 8 -6.18 15.37 -25.23
N VAL A 9 -6.83 15.45 -24.06
CA VAL A 9 -6.87 14.36 -23.08
C VAL A 9 -7.68 13.19 -23.64
N PRO A 10 -7.14 11.96 -23.70
CA PRO A 10 -7.92 10.81 -24.14
C PRO A 10 -9.05 10.55 -23.14
N ASN A 11 -10.27 10.43 -23.66
CA ASN A 11 -11.48 10.16 -22.90
C ASN A 11 -11.34 8.79 -22.19
N SER A 12 -11.12 8.82 -20.88
CA SER A 12 -11.03 7.63 -20.05
C SER A 12 -12.43 7.02 -19.89
N LYS A 13 -12.74 6.02 -20.72
CA LYS A 13 -13.90 5.15 -20.49
C LYS A 13 -13.63 4.36 -19.21
N MET A 14 -14.19 4.85 -18.11
CA MET A 14 -14.16 4.21 -16.80
C MET A 14 -14.87 2.84 -16.90
N ILE A 15 -14.09 1.76 -16.96
CA ILE A 15 -14.64 0.40 -16.83
C ILE A 15 -15.00 0.23 -15.36
N ARG A 16 -16.30 0.29 -15.07
CA ARG A 16 -16.87 -0.07 -13.76
C ARG A 16 -16.56 -1.54 -13.50
N ALA A 17 -15.66 -1.82 -12.57
CA ALA A 17 -15.46 -3.18 -12.07
C ALA A 17 -16.72 -3.60 -11.30
N SER A 18 -17.53 -4.48 -11.88
CA SER A 18 -18.63 -5.14 -11.18
C SER A 18 -18.06 -6.27 -10.35
N SER A 19 -18.00 -6.09 -9.02
CA SER A 19 -17.76 -7.18 -8.08
C SER A 19 -19.05 -7.99 -7.93
N SER A 20 -19.11 -9.17 -8.55
CA SER A 20 -20.13 -10.16 -8.24
C SER A 20 -19.92 -10.66 -6.82
N GLN A 21 -20.91 -10.47 -5.97
CA GLN A 21 -20.90 -10.93 -4.58
C GLN A 21 -21.44 -12.36 -4.47
N SER A 22 -20.86 -13.10 -3.52
CA SER A 22 -21.24 -14.40 -2.95
C SER A 22 -21.19 -15.65 -3.83
N VAL A 23 -20.20 -16.51 -3.57
CA VAL A 23 -20.41 -17.96 -3.48
C VAL A 23 -19.61 -18.51 -2.29
N SER A 24 -20.33 -19.04 -1.31
CA SER A 24 -19.82 -19.75 -0.14
C SER A 24 -19.43 -21.19 -0.51
N ALA A 25 -18.13 -21.49 -0.55
CA ALA A 25 -17.56 -22.84 -0.59
C ALA A 25 -16.04 -22.77 -0.29
N PRO A 26 -15.39 -23.92 0.00
CA PRO A 26 -14.70 -24.22 1.26
C PRO A 26 -13.62 -23.21 1.69
N THR A 27 -13.40 -23.13 3.01
CA THR A 27 -12.54 -22.19 3.76
C THR A 27 -11.03 -22.31 3.44
N VAL A 28 -10.65 -22.02 2.20
CA VAL A 28 -9.30 -21.56 1.89
C VAL A 28 -9.37 -20.05 1.97
N SER A 29 -8.66 -19.45 2.94
CA SER A 29 -8.68 -17.99 3.07
C SER A 29 -8.20 -17.39 1.74
N VAL A 30 -8.82 -16.31 1.25
CA VAL A 30 -8.43 -15.65 -0.02
C VAL A 30 -6.90 -15.44 -0.12
N PRO A 31 -6.19 -15.06 0.96
CA PRO A 31 -4.73 -15.00 0.97
C PRO A 31 -4.01 -16.33 0.69
N GLU A 32 -4.50 -17.46 1.18
CA GLU A 32 -3.91 -18.80 0.94
C GLU A 32 -3.99 -19.18 -0.53
N ASN A 33 -5.16 -18.99 -1.16
CA ASN A 33 -5.31 -19.30 -2.59
C ASN A 33 -4.42 -18.40 -3.46
N LEU A 34 -4.35 -17.10 -3.14
CA LEU A 34 -3.45 -16.17 -3.82
C LEU A 34 -1.98 -16.53 -3.60
N THR A 35 -1.63 -17.01 -2.40
CA THR A 35 -0.27 -17.48 -2.10
C THR A 35 0.07 -18.74 -2.88
N GLU A 36 -0.84 -19.69 -3.00
CA GLU A 36 -0.63 -20.90 -3.79
C GLU A 36 -0.42 -20.58 -5.28
N LYS A 37 -1.20 -19.65 -5.84
CA LYS A 37 -1.15 -19.30 -7.27
C LYS A 37 -0.05 -18.31 -7.64
N PHE A 38 0.20 -17.33 -6.79
CA PHE A 38 1.04 -16.15 -7.11
C PHE A 38 2.16 -15.89 -6.11
N GLY A 39 2.21 -16.66 -5.01
CA GLY A 39 3.24 -16.55 -3.99
C GLY A 39 4.61 -16.89 -4.55
N ARG A 40 5.56 -16.01 -4.31
CA ARG A 40 6.96 -16.17 -4.74
C ARG A 40 7.85 -15.21 -3.97
N LYS A 41 9.16 -15.34 -4.14
CA LYS A 41 10.12 -14.43 -3.51
C LYS A 41 9.78 -12.98 -3.87
N GLY A 42 9.47 -12.19 -2.85
CA GLY A 42 9.10 -10.78 -3.00
C GLY A 42 7.60 -10.51 -3.17
N ILE A 43 6.72 -11.52 -3.13
CA ILE A 43 5.26 -11.35 -3.16
C ILE A 43 4.66 -12.18 -2.02
N LYS A 44 3.99 -11.52 -1.09
CA LYS A 44 3.29 -12.16 0.04
C LYS A 44 1.87 -11.64 0.12
N PHE A 45 0.91 -12.54 0.27
CA PHE A 45 -0.48 -12.18 0.50
C PHE A 45 -0.79 -12.32 1.99
N LEU A 46 -1.56 -11.38 2.50
CA LEU A 46 -1.96 -11.29 3.90
C LEU A 46 -3.35 -10.67 3.98
N GLU A 47 -3.94 -10.68 5.16
CA GLU A 47 -5.25 -10.08 5.43
C GLU A 47 -5.15 -9.18 6.66
N SER A 48 -5.69 -7.97 6.56
CA SER A 48 -5.82 -7.02 7.66
C SER A 48 -7.25 -6.52 7.66
N ASP A 49 -7.93 -6.59 8.80
CA ASP A 49 -9.32 -6.12 8.94
C ASP A 49 -10.28 -6.75 7.90
N ASN A 50 -10.08 -8.03 7.57
CA ASN A 50 -10.79 -8.77 6.52
C ASN A 50 -10.60 -8.19 5.10
N ILE A 51 -9.56 -7.39 4.88
CA ILE A 51 -9.18 -6.84 3.58
C ILE A 51 -7.91 -7.56 3.12
N PRO A 52 -7.94 -8.23 1.95
CA PRO A 52 -6.76 -8.88 1.41
C PRO A 52 -5.75 -7.84 0.92
N ILE A 53 -4.50 -8.00 1.34
CA ILE A 53 -3.37 -7.12 1.07
C ILE A 53 -2.26 -7.94 0.41
N VAL A 54 -1.55 -7.32 -0.53
CA VAL A 54 -0.30 -7.83 -1.05
C VAL A 54 0.87 -6.98 -0.55
N GLU A 55 1.91 -7.65 -0.07
CA GLU A 55 3.21 -7.07 0.25
C GLU A 55 4.20 -7.44 -0.84
N LEU A 56 4.73 -6.42 -1.50
CA LEU A 56 5.72 -6.54 -2.56
C LEU A 56 7.08 -6.10 -2.02
N ARG A 57 8.13 -6.90 -2.25
CA ARG A 57 9.52 -6.58 -1.90
C ARG A 57 10.45 -6.84 -3.07
N VAL A 58 11.30 -5.87 -3.38
CA VAL A 58 12.30 -5.96 -4.45
C VAL A 58 13.68 -6.23 -3.84
N ARG A 59 14.61 -6.80 -4.62
CA ARG A 59 15.97 -7.17 -4.15
C ARG A 59 16.79 -5.98 -3.63
N ASN A 60 16.47 -4.77 -4.07
CA ASN A 60 17.11 -3.56 -3.57
C ASN A 60 16.61 -3.15 -2.16
N GLY A 61 15.70 -3.92 -1.55
CA GLY A 61 15.09 -3.68 -0.24
C GLY A 61 13.87 -2.76 -0.26
N SER A 62 13.51 -2.20 -1.43
CA SER A 62 12.26 -1.44 -1.56
C SER A 62 11.05 -2.34 -1.30
N SER A 63 10.00 -1.79 -0.69
CA SER A 63 8.76 -2.51 -0.43
C SER A 63 7.51 -1.65 -0.59
N LEU A 64 6.39 -2.31 -0.83
CA LEU A 64 5.08 -1.72 -1.06
C LEU A 64 3.99 -2.62 -0.44
N ARG A 65 2.99 -2.04 0.22
CA ARG A 65 1.76 -2.73 0.62
C ARG A 65 0.56 -2.12 -0.09
N LEU A 66 -0.32 -2.98 -0.58
CA LEU A 66 -1.45 -2.61 -1.42
C LEU A 66 -2.68 -3.44 -1.02
N GLN A 67 -3.81 -2.77 -0.81
CA GLN A 67 -5.11 -3.44 -0.71
C GLN A 67 -5.57 -3.90 -2.10
N ILE A 68 -5.87 -5.18 -2.24
CA ILE A 68 -6.24 -5.78 -3.53
C ILE A 68 -7.58 -5.26 -4.07
N PRO A 69 -8.65 -5.11 -3.26
CA PRO A 69 -9.99 -4.77 -3.78
C PRO A 69 -10.08 -3.40 -4.45
N ASN A 70 -9.27 -2.43 -4.03
CA ASN A 70 -9.35 -1.03 -4.44
C ASN A 70 -8.02 -0.46 -4.96
N ALA A 71 -6.98 -1.30 -5.07
CA ALA A 71 -5.63 -0.89 -5.44
C ALA A 71 -5.08 0.28 -4.58
N HIS A 72 -5.49 0.37 -3.31
CA HIS A 72 -5.05 1.42 -2.41
C HIS A 72 -3.69 1.09 -1.78
N VAL A 73 -2.69 1.94 -2.00
CA VAL A 73 -1.35 1.77 -1.43
C VAL A 73 -1.38 2.19 0.04
N THR A 74 -1.03 1.27 0.94
CA THR A 74 -1.05 1.52 2.39
C THR A 74 0.31 1.83 3.00
N SER A 75 1.38 1.34 2.38
CA SER A 75 2.76 1.56 2.81
C SER A 75 3.68 1.55 1.60
N TYR A 76 4.60 2.50 1.52
CA TYR A 76 5.66 2.49 0.51
C TYR A 76 7.01 2.86 1.13
N LYS A 77 7.98 1.96 1.00
CA LYS A 77 9.34 2.10 1.51
C LYS A 77 10.34 1.95 0.37
N PRO A 78 10.64 3.02 -0.39
CA PRO A 78 11.69 2.97 -1.41
C PRO A 78 13.07 2.77 -0.79
N LYS A 79 14.01 2.19 -1.54
CA LYS A 79 15.43 2.36 -1.25
C LYS A 79 15.75 3.83 -1.50
N VAL A 80 16.06 4.58 -0.45
CA VAL A 80 16.45 5.98 -0.56
C VAL A 80 17.91 6.10 -0.17
N TYR A 81 18.73 6.64 -1.06
CA TYR A 81 20.12 6.95 -0.76
C TYR A 81 20.20 8.26 0.03
N TRP A 82 19.81 8.24 1.31
CA TRP A 82 19.92 9.39 2.21
C TRP A 82 21.13 9.25 3.11
N LYS A 83 22.33 9.54 2.58
CA LYS A 83 23.64 9.53 3.26
C LYS A 83 24.07 8.24 3.99
N ASP A 84 23.14 7.41 4.42
CA ASP A 84 23.26 6.11 5.05
C ASP A 84 22.26 5.18 4.33
N ASP A 85 22.66 3.96 3.94
CA ASP A 85 21.81 3.00 3.22
C ASP A 85 20.52 2.65 4.02
N GLY A 86 19.48 3.47 3.88
CA GLY A 86 18.26 3.43 4.68
C GLY A 86 17.00 3.15 3.86
N PHE A 87 16.05 2.44 4.49
CA PHE A 87 14.71 2.20 3.95
C PHE A 87 13.69 2.97 4.78
N GLN A 88 13.45 4.23 4.41
CA GLN A 88 12.45 5.07 5.06
C GLN A 88 11.08 4.85 4.40
N GLU A 89 10.05 4.71 5.22
CA GLU A 89 8.66 4.74 4.74
C GLU A 89 8.28 6.16 4.33
N VAL A 90 7.97 6.35 3.05
CA VAL A 90 7.65 7.66 2.46
C VAL A 90 6.14 7.86 2.33
N LEU A 91 5.36 6.78 2.33
CA LEU A 91 3.91 6.82 2.35
C LEU A 91 3.38 5.85 3.40
N TYR A 92 2.50 6.35 4.26
CA TYR A 92 1.70 5.57 5.19
C TYR A 92 0.29 6.15 5.21
N THR A 93 -0.71 5.32 4.91
CA THR A 93 -2.11 5.75 4.89
C THR A 93 -2.86 5.16 6.08
N ILE A 94 -3.62 5.99 6.79
CA ILE A 94 -4.53 5.55 7.84
C ILE A 94 -5.92 5.39 7.20
N PRO A 95 -6.62 4.27 7.41
CA PRO A 95 -8.01 4.15 6.95
C PRO A 95 -8.87 5.29 7.52
N GLY A 96 -9.84 5.77 6.73
CA GLY A 96 -10.63 6.98 7.01
C GLY A 96 -11.51 6.97 8.26
N ASN A 97 -11.34 6.01 9.17
CA ASN A 97 -12.01 5.91 10.47
C ASN A 97 -11.23 6.59 11.62
N GLY A 98 -10.20 7.38 11.30
CA GLY A 98 -9.87 8.60 12.04
C GLY A 98 -9.77 8.48 13.56
N LYS A 99 -8.94 7.57 14.07
CA LYS A 99 -8.30 7.77 15.39
C LYS A 99 -6.81 7.95 15.17
N ILE A 100 -6.42 9.19 14.90
CA ILE A 100 -5.03 9.61 15.06
C ILE A 100 -4.75 9.54 16.57
N LEU A 101 -4.24 8.40 17.03
CA LEU A 101 -3.59 8.33 18.33
C LEU A 101 -2.25 9.02 18.15
N ILE A 102 -2.24 10.34 18.33
CA ILE A 102 -1.00 11.09 18.51
C ILE A 102 -0.36 10.49 19.76
N LEU A 103 0.62 9.61 19.57
CA LEU A 103 1.50 9.17 20.65
C LEU A 103 2.20 10.44 21.15
N PRO A 104 1.93 10.90 22.39
CA PRO A 104 2.66 12.05 22.90
C PRO A 104 4.13 11.67 22.95
N LYS A 105 4.96 12.42 22.22
CA LYS A 105 6.42 12.34 22.31
C LYS A 105 6.80 12.50 23.80
N PRO A 106 7.62 11.62 24.39
CA PRO A 106 8.04 11.79 25.77
C PRO A 106 8.74 13.14 25.90
N ARG A 107 8.19 13.98 26.80
CA ARG A 107 8.75 15.27 27.17
C ARG A 107 10.05 14.98 27.92
N GLU A 108 11.19 15.18 27.28
CA GLU A 108 12.46 15.20 28.00
C GLU A 108 12.40 16.39 28.97
N GLU A 109 12.26 16.04 30.25
CA GLU A 109 12.37 16.98 31.36
C GLU A 109 13.85 17.36 31.44
N LEU A 110 14.20 18.48 30.81
CA LEU A 110 15.46 19.16 31.04
C LEU A 110 15.43 19.73 32.46
N VAL A 111 15.77 18.88 33.44
CA VAL A 111 16.14 19.31 34.79
C VAL A 111 17.52 19.97 34.66
N TRP A 112 17.53 21.30 34.61
CA TRP A 112 18.71 22.09 34.93
C TRP A 112 18.62 22.49 36.40
N SER A 113 19.57 21.96 37.17
CA SER A 113 20.02 22.31 38.54
C SER A 113 18.97 22.54 39.64
#